data_AF-A0A6J5ZTP1-F1
#
_entry.id   AF-A0A6J5ZTP1-F1
#
_cell.length_a   1.000
_cell.length_b   1.000
_cell.length_c   1.000
_cell.angle_alpha   90.00
_cell.angle_beta   90.00
_cell.angle_gamma   90.00
#
_symmetry.space_group_name_H-M   'P 1'
#
loop_
_entity.id
_entity.type
_entity.pdbx_description
1 polymer ?
#
loop_
_entity_poly.entity_id
_entity_poly.type
_entity_poly.pdbx_seq_one_letter_code
_entity_poly.pdbx_strand_id
1 'polypeptide(L)'
;MASDEIDEVLEPSDPHEKFWRYFIYFGILFCFVMTYFQYTRAVSGNQRSWTYVFEWPFLGGIGIWMIWRVRKEILNPTDFTQDLDDPNDIELRNWKLHVQRLEAEQNNQKEI
;
A
#
# COMPACT_ATOMS: atom_id res chain seq x y z
N MET A 1 -35.50 -6.39 -4.63
CA MET A 1 -35.82 -5.06 -4.07
C MET A 1 -34.98 -4.75 -2.83
N ALA A 2 -34.77 -5.68 -1.89
CA ALA A 2 -33.80 -5.49 -0.79
C ALA A 2 -32.33 -5.80 -1.15
N SER A 3 -32.07 -6.37 -2.33
CA SER A 3 -30.71 -6.64 -2.83
C SER A 3 -30.05 -5.39 -3.43
N ASP A 4 -30.82 -4.57 -4.16
CA ASP A 4 -30.31 -3.38 -4.84
C ASP A 4 -29.85 -2.28 -3.86
N GLU A 5 -30.45 -2.25 -2.66
CA GLU A 5 -30.13 -1.29 -1.60
C GLU A 5 -28.84 -1.64 -0.83
N ILE A 6 -28.46 -2.92 -0.83
CA ILE A 6 -27.21 -3.40 -0.19
C ILE A 6 -26.01 -3.17 -1.12
N ASP A 7 -26.22 -3.26 -2.44
CA ASP A 7 -25.18 -3.03 -3.44
C ASP A 7 -24.78 -1.55 -3.56
N GLU A 8 -25.70 -0.61 -3.30
CA GLU A 8 -25.44 0.84 -3.30
C GLU A 8 -24.64 1.32 -2.07
N VAL A 9 -24.80 0.65 -0.93
CA VAL A 9 -24.13 1.01 0.35
C VAL A 9 -22.71 0.44 0.45
N LEU A 10 -22.36 -0.55 -0.38
CA LEU A 10 -21.07 -1.23 -0.39
C LEU A 10 -20.10 -0.76 -1.47
N GLU A 11 -20.36 0.36 -2.15
CA GLU A 11 -19.38 0.97 -3.06
C GLU A 11 -18.61 2.11 -2.36
N PRO A 12 -17.53 1.81 -1.60
CA PRO A 12 -16.58 2.85 -1.23
C PRO A 12 -15.85 3.26 -2.51
N SER A 13 -16.44 4.20 -3.25
CA SER A 13 -15.71 5.08 -4.17
C SER A 13 -14.82 6.00 -3.30
N ASP A 14 -13.77 5.42 -2.73
CA ASP A 14 -12.88 6.11 -1.81
C ASP A 14 -12.20 7.27 -2.58
N PRO A 15 -12.39 8.54 -2.18
CA PRO A 15 -11.80 9.69 -2.89
C PRO A 15 -10.27 9.59 -2.99
N HIS A 16 -9.64 8.83 -2.09
CA HIS A 16 -8.20 8.56 -2.11
C HIS A 16 -7.75 7.71 -3.32
N GLU A 17 -8.58 6.77 -3.79
CA GLU A 17 -8.30 5.95 -4.98
C GLU A 17 -8.23 6.81 -6.26
N LYS A 18 -9.15 7.78 -6.38
CA LYS A 18 -9.17 8.73 -7.50
C LYS A 18 -7.94 9.63 -7.45
N PHE A 19 -7.59 10.14 -6.27
CA PHE A 19 -6.39 10.96 -6.08
C PHE A 19 -5.11 10.24 -6.56
N TRP A 20 -4.92 8.98 -6.19
CA TRP A 20 -3.78 8.18 -6.62
C TRP A 20 -3.75 7.93 -8.14
N ARG A 21 -4.91 7.66 -8.75
CA ARG A 21 -5.01 7.52 -10.21
C ARG A 21 -4.62 8.82 -10.92
N TYR A 22 -5.11 9.96 -10.45
CA TYR A 22 -4.72 11.26 -10.98
C TYR A 22 -3.23 11.54 -10.77
N PHE A 23 -2.66 11.16 -9.62
CA PHE A 23 -1.23 11.31 -9.34
C PHE A 23 -0.37 10.50 -10.31
N ILE A 24 -0.74 9.25 -10.61
CA ILE A 24 -0.06 8.40 -11.60
C ILE A 24 -0.17 9.01 -13.00
N TYR A 25 -1.37 9.42 -13.43
CA TYR A 25 -1.55 10.04 -14.74
C TYR A 25 -0.77 11.35 -14.88
N PHE A 26 -0.75 12.16 -13.83
CA PHE A 26 0.04 13.39 -13.79
C PHE A 26 1.54 13.11 -13.86
N GLY A 27 2.03 12.09 -13.12
CA GLY A 27 3.42 11.66 -13.17
C GLY A 27 3.84 11.17 -14.57
N ILE A 28 2.99 10.38 -15.23
CA ILE A 28 3.21 9.93 -16.62
C ILE A 28 3.25 11.13 -17.57
N LEU A 29 2.27 12.03 -17.48
CA LEU A 29 2.20 13.21 -18.33
C LEU A 29 3.43 14.11 -18.15
N PHE A 30 3.82 14.37 -16.90
CA PHE A 30 5.01 15.15 -16.56
C PHE A 30 6.29 14.51 -17.13
N CYS A 31 6.43 13.18 -17.01
CA CYS A 31 7.52 12.43 -17.61
C CYS A 31 7.60 12.61 -19.13
N PHE A 32 6.46 12.50 -19.83
CA PHE A 32 6.40 12.70 -21.28
C PHE A 32 6.75 14.12 -21.70
N VAL A 33 6.26 15.13 -20.96
CA VAL A 33 6.58 16.54 -21.22
C VAL A 33 8.08 16.83 -21.03
N MET A 34 8.68 16.34 -19.94
CA MET A 34 10.12 16.46 -19.70
C MET A 34 10.94 15.75 -20.78
N THR A 35 10.52 14.55 -21.17
CA THR A 35 11.17 13.78 -22.24
C THR A 35 11.12 14.53 -23.57
N TYR A 36 9.96 15.08 -23.94
CA TYR A 36 9.79 15.84 -25.17
C TYR A 36 10.62 17.14 -25.17
N PHE A 37 10.66 17.85 -24.05
CA PHE A 37 11.46 19.06 -23.91
C PHE A 37 12.97 18.76 -24.03
N GLN A 38 13.44 17.68 -23.39
CA GLN A 38 14.83 17.26 -23.50
C GLN A 38 15.16 16.69 -24.89
N TYR A 39 14.21 16.04 -25.56
CA TYR A 39 14.37 15.54 -26.92
C TYR A 39 14.54 16.68 -27.93
N THR A 40 13.70 17.71 -27.87
CA THR A 40 13.83 18.90 -28.74
C THR A 40 15.18 19.60 -28.54
N ARG A 41 15.70 19.63 -27.30
CA ARG A 41 17.08 20.10 -27.00
C ARG A 41 18.19 19.14 -27.42
N ALA A 42 17.98 17.84 -27.38
CA ALA A 42 18.97 16.85 -27.80
C ALA A 42 19.20 16.92 -29.32
N VAL A 43 18.12 17.11 -30.08
CA VAL A 43 18.16 17.32 -31.54
C VAL A 43 18.86 18.63 -31.90
N SER A 44 18.88 19.62 -31.01
CA SER A 44 19.62 20.87 -31.21
C SER A 44 21.15 20.76 -30.96
N GLY A 45 21.70 19.54 -30.87
CA GLY A 45 23.15 19.29 -30.84
C GLY A 45 23.77 19.07 -29.46
N ASN A 46 22.96 18.95 -28.39
CA ASN A 46 23.50 18.74 -27.05
C ASN A 46 23.45 17.27 -26.64
N GLN A 47 24.58 16.57 -26.73
CA GLN A 47 24.67 15.13 -26.43
C GLN A 47 24.23 14.76 -25.01
N ARG A 48 24.41 15.65 -24.02
CA ARG A 48 23.98 15.42 -22.63
C ARG A 48 22.47 15.29 -22.46
N SER A 49 21.68 15.87 -23.36
CA SER A 49 20.22 15.85 -23.29
C SER A 49 19.64 14.45 -23.58
N TRP A 50 20.39 13.58 -24.27
CA TRP A 50 19.97 12.19 -24.52
C TRP A 50 19.85 11.36 -23.24
N THR A 51 20.76 11.55 -22.29
CA THR A 51 20.70 10.84 -21.00
C THR A 51 19.36 11.10 -20.30
N TYR A 52 18.95 12.37 -20.27
CA TYR A 52 17.71 12.77 -19.64
C TYR A 52 16.46 12.19 -20.34
N VAL A 53 16.46 12.11 -21.67
CA VAL A 53 15.36 11.48 -22.44
C VAL A 53 15.11 10.03 -22.00
N PHE A 54 16.15 9.30 -21.57
CA PHE A 54 16.03 7.94 -21.04
C PHE A 54 15.83 7.90 -19.52
N GLU A 55 16.44 8.82 -18.78
CA GLU A 55 16.39 8.88 -17.32
C GLU A 55 14.98 9.19 -16.81
N TRP A 56 14.27 10.12 -17.45
CA TRP A 56 12.91 10.50 -17.06
C TRP A 56 11.92 9.32 -17.12
N PRO A 57 11.75 8.60 -18.25
CA PRO A 57 10.83 7.46 -18.30
C PRO A 57 11.27 6.31 -17.37
N PHE A 58 12.58 6.14 -17.13
CA PHE A 58 13.08 5.15 -16.17
C PHE A 58 12.66 5.50 -14.72
N LEU A 59 12.84 6.76 -14.31
CA LEU A 59 12.39 7.25 -13.01
C LEU A 59 10.86 7.18 -12.88
N GLY A 60 10.12 7.54 -13.94
CA GLY A 60 8.66 7.40 -13.98
C GLY A 60 8.21 5.96 -13.78
N GLY A 61 8.87 5.00 -14.47
CA GLY A 61 8.61 3.58 -14.32
C GLY A 61 8.91 3.05 -12.91
N ILE A 62 10.05 3.44 -12.32
CA ILE A 62 10.40 3.08 -10.94
C ILE A 62 9.40 3.65 -9.95
N GLY A 63 9.00 4.91 -10.10
CA GLY A 63 8.00 5.55 -9.24
C GLY A 63 6.68 4.79 -9.25
N ILE A 64 6.15 4.46 -10.44
CA ILE A 64 4.93 3.67 -10.59
C ILE A 64 5.09 2.30 -9.94
N TRP A 65 6.21 1.61 -10.18
CA TRP A 65 6.48 0.29 -9.61
C TRP A 65 6.52 0.32 -8.09
N MET A 66 7.20 1.31 -7.51
CA MET A 66 7.31 1.47 -6.05
C MET A 66 5.94 1.74 -5.43
N ILE A 67 5.14 2.63 -6.02
CA ILE A 67 3.76 2.89 -5.58
C ILE A 67 2.93 1.61 -5.64
N TRP A 68 3.06 0.83 -6.71
CA TRP A 68 2.33 -0.42 -6.89
C TRP A 68 2.74 -1.47 -5.85
N ARG A 69 4.04 -1.56 -5.56
CA ARG A 69 4.58 -2.47 -4.54
C ARG A 69 4.13 -2.08 -3.14
N VAL A 70 4.25 -0.81 -2.76
CA VAL A 70 3.82 -0.32 -1.45
C VAL A 70 2.32 -0.54 -1.26
N ARG A 71 1.49 -0.30 -2.29
CA ARG A 71 0.06 -0.63 -2.22
C ARG A 71 -0.16 -2.13 -1.99
N LYS A 72 0.56 -3.00 -2.71
CA LYS A 72 0.42 -4.45 -2.55
C LYS A 72 0.84 -4.94 -1.16
N GLU A 73 1.89 -4.35 -0.58
CA GLU A 73 2.36 -4.66 0.78
C GLU A 73 1.37 -4.15 1.83
N ILE A 74 0.88 -2.91 1.72
CA ILE A 74 -0.13 -2.35 2.65
C ILE A 74 -1.46 -3.13 2.58
N LEU A 75 -1.86 -3.60 1.39
CA LEU A 75 -3.10 -4.37 1.18
C LEU A 75 -2.96 -5.86 1.53
N ASN A 76 -1.75 -6.37 1.75
CA ASN A 76 -1.51 -7.73 2.25
C ASN A 76 -1.16 -7.66 3.75
N PRO A 77 -2.16 -7.63 4.65
CA PRO A 77 -1.90 -7.66 6.09
C PRO A 77 -1.26 -8.96 6.58
N THR A 78 -1.09 -9.96 5.69
CA THR A 78 -0.62 -11.29 6.01
C THR A 78 0.76 -11.29 6.69
N ASP A 79 1.63 -10.34 6.35
CA ASP A 79 3.00 -10.28 6.90
C ASP A 79 3.04 -9.92 8.40
N PHE A 80 2.10 -9.08 8.88
CA PHE A 80 2.03 -8.73 10.30
C PHE A 80 1.23 -9.73 11.13
N THR A 81 0.25 -10.40 10.54
CA THR A 81 -0.60 -11.37 11.25
C THR A 81 0.05 -12.74 11.36
N GLN A 82 0.97 -13.08 10.46
CA GLN A 82 1.60 -14.39 10.42
C GLN A 82 2.53 -14.63 11.62
N ASP A 83 3.15 -13.58 12.18
CA ASP A 83 3.92 -13.66 13.42
C ASP A 83 3.04 -13.82 14.67
N LEU A 84 1.80 -13.31 14.65
CA LEU A 84 0.86 -13.38 15.79
C LEU A 84 0.09 -14.71 15.88
N ASP A 85 0.08 -15.50 14.81
CA ASP A 85 -0.60 -16.79 14.72
C ASP A 85 0.38 -17.96 14.56
N ASP A 86 1.67 -17.76 14.88
CA ASP A 86 2.65 -18.84 14.91
C ASP A 86 2.26 -19.83 16.03
N PRO A 87 1.84 -21.08 15.71
CA PRO A 87 1.46 -22.07 16.70
C PRO A 87 2.62 -22.50 17.61
N ASN A 88 3.86 -22.16 17.25
CA ASN A 88 5.05 -22.41 18.06
C ASN A 88 5.50 -21.20 18.90
N ASP A 89 4.76 -20.09 18.89
CA ASP A 89 5.09 -18.94 19.73
C ASP A 89 4.87 -19.28 21.22
N ILE A 90 6.00 -19.46 21.92
CA ILE A 90 6.06 -19.78 23.34
C ILE A 90 5.54 -18.59 24.17
N GLU A 91 5.76 -17.35 23.74
CA GLU A 91 5.33 -16.15 24.46
C GLU A 91 3.81 -16.02 24.43
N LEU A 92 3.19 -16.19 23.26
CA LEU A 92 1.73 -16.17 23.11
C LEU A 92 1.06 -17.23 23.97
N ARG A 93 1.60 -18.45 24.02
CA ARG A 93 1.07 -19.54 24.86
C ARG A 93 1.16 -19.19 26.35
N ASN A 94 2.29 -18.64 26.80
CA ASN A 94 2.48 -18.25 28.18
C ASN A 94 1.54 -17.10 28.60
N TRP A 95 1.31 -16.14 27.71
CA TRP A 95 0.36 -15.06 27.94
C TRP A 95 -1.09 -15.55 28.05
N LYS A 96 -1.54 -16.43 27.13
CA LYS A 96 -2.89 -17.02 27.19
C LYS A 96 -3.12 -17.76 28.52
N LEU A 97 -2.13 -18.51 28.99
CA LEU A 97 -2.16 -19.17 30.30
C LEU A 97 -2.19 -18.19 31.48
N HIS A 98 -1.55 -17.03 31.35
CA HIS A 98 -1.56 -16.00 32.38
C HIS A 98 -2.95 -15.35 32.49
N VAL A 99 -3.54 -14.91 31.38
CA VAL A 99 -4.88 -14.32 31.35
C VAL A 99 -5.92 -15.28 31.93
N GLN A 100 -5.86 -16.55 31.55
CA GLN A 100 -6.78 -17.58 32.06
C GLN A 100 -6.67 -17.76 33.59
N ARG A 101 -5.46 -17.63 34.15
CA ARG A 101 -5.28 -17.68 35.61
C ARG A 101 -5.91 -16.47 36.31
N LEU A 102 -5.72 -15.27 35.78
CA LEU A 102 -6.32 -14.07 36.35
C LEU A 102 -7.86 -14.13 36.32
N GLU A 103 -8.43 -14.63 35.23
CA GLU A 103 -9.88 -14.81 35.12
C GLU A 103 -10.41 -15.81 36.16
N ALA A 104 -9.69 -16.92 36.39
CA ALA A 104 -10.07 -17.90 37.40
C ALA A 104 -9.98 -17.32 38.83
N GLU A 105 -8.95 -16.53 39.13
CA GLU A 105 -8.79 -15.83 40.42
C GLU A 105 -9.91 -14.80 40.64
N GLN A 106 -10.23 -14.02 39.62
CA GLN A 106 -11.32 -13.04 39.66
C GLN A 106 -12.68 -13.71 39.83
N ASN A 107 -12.91 -14.86 39.19
CA ASN A 107 -14.16 -15.60 39.35
C ASN A 107 -14.30 -16.19 40.76
N ASN A 108 -13.24 -16.78 41.29
CA ASN A 108 -13.21 -17.31 42.65
C ASN A 108 -13.41 -16.22 43.72
N GLN A 109 -12.87 -15.01 43.50
CA GLN A 109 -13.10 -13.86 44.39
C GLN A 109 -14.56 -13.38 44.39
N LYS A 110 -15.33 -13.60 43.31
CA LYS A 110 -16.74 -13.22 43.21
C LYS A 110 -17.70 -14.23 43.84
N GLU A 111 -17.25 -15.46 44.06
CA GLU A 111 -18.05 -16.55 44.66
C GLU A 111 -17.92 -16.63 46.19
N ILE A 112 -17.09 -15.78 46.81
CA ILE A 112 -16.89 -15.61 48.26
C ILE A 112 -17.57 -14.32 48.73
#